data_AF-A0A2P9H012-F1
#
_entry.id   AF-A0A2P9H012-F1
#
_cell.length_a   1.000
_cell.length_b   1.000
_cell.length_c   1.000
_cell.angle_alpha   90.00
_cell.angle_beta   90.00
_cell.angle_gamma   90.00
#
_symmetry.space_group_name_H-M   'P 1'
#
loop_
_entity.id
_entity.type
_entity.pdbx_description
1 polymer ?
#
loop_
_entity_poly.entity_id
_entity_poly.type
_entity_poly.pdbx_seq_one_letter_code
_entity_poly.pdbx_strand_id
1 'polypeptide(L)'
;MDMKEFVRAALKKVSQKIRDGSLDRREEGYSDPEEMLLDWIWIELKEESPDKDAVLNMDLDDLYELIQSAADTYEDYYILLDSVKAGA
;
A
#
# COMPACT_ATOMS: atom_id res chain seq x y z
N MET A 1 -17.61 2.63 -6.53
CA MET A 1 -16.54 2.31 -5.57
C MET A 1 -15.56 3.43 -5.65
N ASP A 2 -15.31 4.13 -4.55
CA ASP A 2 -14.44 5.30 -4.49
C ASP A 2 -12.97 4.87 -4.48
N MET A 3 -12.02 5.72 -4.93
CA MET A 3 -10.59 5.37 -4.94
C MET A 3 -10.11 4.93 -3.55
N LYS A 4 -10.65 5.52 -2.48
CA LYS A 4 -10.38 5.14 -1.09
C LYS A 4 -10.75 3.69 -0.77
N GLU A 5 -11.84 3.18 -1.33
CA GLU A 5 -12.25 1.79 -1.12
C GLU A 5 -11.27 0.81 -1.79
N PHE A 6 -10.71 1.19 -2.95
CA PHE A 6 -9.67 0.41 -3.62
C PHE A 6 -8.36 0.43 -2.84
N VAL A 7 -7.95 1.58 -2.30
CA VAL A 7 -6.77 1.66 -1.41
C VAL A 7 -6.93 0.76 -0.20
N ARG A 8 -8.13 0.75 0.42
CA ARG A 8 -8.40 -0.14 1.55
C ARG A 8 -8.36 -1.63 1.17
N ALA A 9 -8.84 -1.98 -0.02
CA ALA A 9 -8.74 -3.35 -0.53
C ALA A 9 -7.28 -3.75 -0.78
N ALA A 10 -6.50 -2.86 -1.41
CA ALA A 10 -5.06 -3.02 -1.64
C ALA A 10 -4.30 -3.23 -0.32
N LEU A 11 -4.53 -2.40 0.70
CA LEU A 11 -3.93 -2.55 2.04
C LEU A 11 -4.18 -3.94 2.64
N LYS A 12 -5.41 -4.43 2.56
CA LYS A 12 -5.76 -5.77 3.07
C LYS A 12 -5.05 -6.87 2.29
N LYS A 13 -4.92 -6.73 0.98
CA LYS A 13 -4.18 -7.69 0.15
C LYS A 13 -2.69 -7.68 0.46
N VAL A 14 -2.06 -6.51 0.55
CA VAL A 14 -0.65 -6.40 0.94
C VAL A 14 -0.41 -7.05 2.30
N SER A 15 -1.25 -6.78 3.29
CA SER A 15 -1.20 -7.43 4.61
C SER A 15 -1.29 -8.96 4.50
N GLN A 16 -2.20 -9.47 3.66
CA GLN A 16 -2.33 -10.90 3.42
C GLN A 16 -1.10 -11.51 2.74
N LYS A 17 -0.57 -10.84 1.71
CA LYS A 17 0.63 -11.26 0.97
C LYS A 17 1.90 -11.24 1.82
N ILE A 18 2.01 -10.32 2.76
CA ILE A 18 3.09 -10.33 3.76
C ILE A 18 2.92 -11.53 4.70
N ARG A 19 1.69 -11.83 5.13
CA ARG A 19 1.43 -12.94 6.05
C ARG A 19 1.65 -14.31 5.42
N ASP A 20 1.32 -14.47 4.14
CA ASP A 20 1.53 -15.72 3.40
C ASP A 20 2.96 -15.88 2.84
N GLY A 21 3.78 -14.83 2.94
CA GLY A 21 5.18 -14.82 2.51
C GLY A 21 5.37 -14.52 1.02
N SER A 22 4.33 -14.09 0.31
CA SER A 22 4.43 -13.66 -1.10
C SER A 22 5.13 -12.30 -1.25
N LEU A 23 5.07 -11.45 -0.23
CA LEU A 23 5.86 -10.21 -0.15
C LEU A 23 6.93 -10.35 0.92
N ASP A 24 8.17 -10.05 0.55
CA ASP A 24 9.32 -10.12 1.45
C ASP A 24 9.61 -8.75 2.07
N ARG A 25 9.64 -8.68 3.40
CA ARG A 25 9.97 -7.45 4.15
C ARG A 25 11.42 -6.99 3.95
N ARG A 26 12.24 -7.82 3.33
CA ARG A 26 13.65 -7.55 3.02
C ARG A 26 13.91 -7.46 1.52
N GLU A 27 12.87 -7.13 0.75
CA GLU A 27 12.97 -6.99 -0.69
C GLU A 27 14.14 -6.07 -1.08
N GLU A 28 15.06 -6.61 -1.87
CA GLU A 28 16.23 -5.86 -2.34
C GLU A 28 15.77 -4.76 -3.30
N GLY A 29 16.26 -3.54 -3.09
CA GLY A 29 15.92 -2.38 -3.93
C GLY A 29 15.22 -1.26 -3.18
N TYR A 30 14.64 -1.55 -2.00
CA TYR A 30 14.10 -0.52 -1.12
C TYR A 30 15.07 -0.21 0.02
N SER A 31 15.30 1.09 0.23
CA SER A 31 16.08 1.58 1.38
C SER A 31 15.18 2.08 2.52
N ASP A 32 13.91 2.30 2.22
CA ASP A 32 12.90 2.81 3.14
C ASP A 32 11.67 1.88 3.17
N PRO A 33 11.28 1.35 4.35
CA PRO A 33 10.13 0.47 4.49
C PRO A 33 8.78 1.12 4.17
N GLU A 34 8.68 2.44 4.28
CA GLU A 34 7.47 3.21 3.94
C GLU A 34 7.31 3.31 2.42
N GLU A 35 8.40 3.62 1.71
CA GLU A 35 8.46 3.59 0.24
C GLU A 35 8.08 2.20 -0.31
N MET A 36 8.66 1.15 0.27
CA MET A 36 8.35 -0.24 -0.09
C MET A 36 6.87 -0.56 0.11
N LEU A 37 6.31 -0.20 1.27
CA LEU A 37 4.90 -0.46 1.56
C LEU A 37 3.97 0.32 0.61
N LEU A 38 4.26 1.59 0.35
CA LEU A 38 3.49 2.41 -0.58
C LEU A 38 3.53 1.85 -2.00
N ASP A 39 4.69 1.39 -2.46
CA ASP A 39 4.83 0.79 -3.79
C ASP A 39 4.06 -0.53 -3.91
N TRP A 40 4.11 -1.41 -2.89
CA TRP A 40 3.27 -2.61 -2.86
C TRP A 40 1.77 -2.28 -2.93
N ILE A 41 1.32 -1.28 -2.17
CA ILE A 41 -0.08 -0.83 -2.22
C ILE A 41 -0.42 -0.30 -3.61
N TRP A 42 0.47 0.48 -4.23
CA TRP A 42 0.29 1.01 -5.58
C TRP A 42 0.21 -0.09 -6.63
N ILE A 43 1.03 -1.14 -6.52
CA ILE A 43 0.97 -2.31 -7.40
C ILE A 43 -0.39 -3.01 -7.29
N GLU A 44 -0.89 -3.27 -6.08
CA GLU A 44 -2.24 -3.84 -5.92
C GLU A 44 -3.32 -2.92 -6.48
N LEU A 45 -3.19 -1.61 -6.26
CA LEU A 45 -4.13 -0.61 -6.77
C LEU A 45 -4.16 -0.61 -8.31
N LYS A 46 -2.99 -0.76 -8.95
CA LYS A 46 -2.88 -0.92 -10.41
C LYS A 46 -3.53 -2.19 -10.90
N GLU A 47 -3.61 -3.26 -10.11
CA GLU A 47 -4.30 -4.48 -10.51
C GLU A 47 -5.81 -4.36 -10.32
N GLU A 48 -6.28 -3.73 -9.25
CA GLU A 48 -7.70 -3.72 -8.87
C GLU A 48 -8.51 -2.52 -9.37
N SER A 49 -7.90 -1.34 -9.50
CA SER A 49 -8.64 -0.13 -9.88
C SER A 49 -9.22 -0.27 -11.29
N PRO A 50 -10.52 0.05 -11.51
CA PRO A 50 -11.11 0.12 -12.85
C PRO A 50 -10.57 1.31 -13.65
N ASP A 51 -10.07 2.35 -12.97
CA ASP A 51 -9.46 3.52 -13.58
C ASP A 51 -7.93 3.39 -13.53
N LYS A 52 -7.39 2.67 -14.52
CA LYS A 52 -5.94 2.45 -14.64
C LYS A 52 -5.21 3.76 -14.94
N ASP A 53 -5.82 4.65 -15.70
CA ASP A 53 -5.21 5.93 -16.07
C ASP A 53 -5.02 6.81 -14.84
N ALA A 54 -6.02 6.89 -13.94
CA ALA A 54 -5.87 7.61 -12.68
C ALA A 54 -4.73 7.04 -11.82
N VAL A 55 -4.62 5.71 -11.70
CA VAL A 55 -3.55 5.08 -10.90
C VAL A 55 -2.18 5.20 -11.55
N LEU A 56 -2.09 5.17 -12.89
CA LEU A 56 -0.83 5.33 -13.60
C LEU A 56 -0.27 6.75 -13.51
N ASN A 57 -1.14 7.76 -13.36
CA ASN A 57 -0.75 9.15 -13.16
C ASN A 57 -0.55 9.52 -11.67
N MET A 58 -0.84 8.59 -10.75
CA MET A 58 -0.67 8.77 -9.31
C MET A 58 0.74 8.36 -8.91
N ASP A 59 1.42 9.23 -8.15
CA ASP A 59 2.70 8.89 -7.52
C ASP A 59 2.52 8.39 -6.08
N LEU A 60 3.63 8.06 -5.41
CA LEU A 60 3.58 7.56 -4.04
C LEU A 60 3.14 8.63 -3.04
N ASP A 61 3.42 9.91 -3.32
CA ASP A 61 3.02 11.03 -2.47
C ASP A 61 1.50 11.23 -2.55
N ASP A 62 0.92 11.22 -3.76
CA ASP A 62 -0.52 11.25 -4.00
C ASP A 62 -1.24 10.07 -3.30
N LEU A 63 -0.66 8.87 -3.37
CA LEU A 63 -1.19 7.68 -2.71
C LEU A 63 -1.17 7.86 -1.18
N TYR A 64 -0.07 8.39 -0.65
CA TYR A 64 0.07 8.65 0.78
C TYR A 64 -0.93 9.71 1.25
N GLU A 65 -1.10 10.81 0.52
CA GLU A 65 -2.11 11.84 0.79
C GLU A 65 -3.52 11.23 0.81
N LEU A 66 -3.82 10.34 -0.13
CA LEU A 66 -5.10 9.65 -0.19
C LEU A 66 -5.33 8.76 1.02
N ILE A 67 -4.31 8.01 1.46
CA ILE A 67 -4.34 7.20 2.69
C ILE A 67 -4.58 8.09 3.91
N GLN A 68 -3.83 9.20 4.05
CA GLN A 68 -3.97 10.15 5.14
C GLN A 68 -5.34 10.82 5.19
N SER A 69 -6.00 10.98 4.03
CA SER A 69 -7.31 11.63 3.93
C SER A 69 -8.46 10.85 4.62
N ALA A 70 -8.22 9.60 5.05
CA ALA A 70 -9.20 8.75 5.72
C ALA A 70 -8.60 8.12 6.99
N ALA A 71 -9.13 8.50 8.16
CA ALA A 71 -8.55 8.10 9.45
C ALA A 71 -8.48 6.58 9.65
N ASP A 72 -9.47 5.83 9.19
CA ASP A 72 -9.49 4.37 9.27
C ASP A 72 -8.46 3.73 8.33
N THR A 73 -8.28 4.29 7.14
CA THR A 73 -7.29 3.80 6.16
C THR A 73 -5.87 4.12 6.60
N TYR A 74 -5.67 5.30 7.18
CA TYR A 74 -4.38 5.71 7.75
C TYR A 74 -3.98 4.87 8.96
N GLU A 75 -4.92 4.53 9.85
CA GLU A 75 -4.66 3.63 10.98
C GLU A 75 -4.26 2.23 10.49
N ASP A 76 -5.02 1.64 9.56
CA ASP A 76 -4.72 0.34 8.96
C ASP A 76 -3.32 0.34 8.30
N TYR A 77 -2.99 1.41 7.57
CA TYR A 77 -1.68 1.62 6.96
C TYR A 77 -0.55 1.70 8.01
N TYR A 78 -0.73 2.50 9.06
CA TYR A 78 0.30 2.69 10.08
C TYR A 78 0.60 1.40 10.85
N ILE A 79 -0.44 0.62 11.19
CA ILE A 79 -0.29 -0.70 11.81
C ILE A 79 0.52 -1.64 10.90
N LEU A 80 0.24 -1.62 9.60
CA LEU A 80 0.96 -2.44 8.63
C LEU A 80 2.42 -1.99 8.48
N LEU A 81 2.66 -0.69 8.43
CA LEU A 81 4.00 -0.11 8.36
C LEU A 81 4.85 -0.49 9.58
N ASP A 82 4.28 -0.42 10.79
CA ASP A 82 4.97 -0.87 12.01
C ASP A 82 5.36 -2.34 11.94
N SER A 83 4.47 -3.20 11.43
CA SER A 83 4.72 -4.63 11.21
C SER A 83 5.83 -4.90 10.18
N VAL A 84 5.89 -4.11 9.09
CA VAL A 84 6.97 -4.19 8.09
C VAL A 84 8.29 -3.77 8.73
N LYS A 85 8.32 -2.62 9.43
CA LYS A 85 9.51 -2.10 10.13
C LYS A 85 10.03 -3.05 11.20
N ALA A 86 9.13 -3.75 11.91
CA ALA A 86 9.51 -4.73 12.92
C ALA A 86 10.05 -6.06 12.33
N GLY A 87 9.81 -6.33 11.04
CA GLY A 87 10.25 -7.54 10.35
C GLY A 87 11.44 -7.38 9.41
N ALA A 88 11.84 -6.15 9.09
CA ALA A 88 13.05 -5.84 8.32
C ALA A 88 14.30 -6.14 9.15
#